data_AF-I3UEZ0-F1
#
_entry.id   AF-I3UEZ0-F1
#
_cell.length_a   1.000
_cell.length_b   1.000
_cell.length_c   1.000
_cell.angle_alpha   90.00
_cell.angle_beta   90.00
_cell.angle_gamma   90.00
#
_symmetry.space_group_name_H-M   'P 1'
#
loop_
_entity.id
_entity.type
_entity.pdbx_description
1 polymer ?
#
loop_
_entity_poly.entity_id
_entity_poly.type
_entity_poly.pdbx_seq_one_letter_code
_entity_poly.pdbx_strand_id
1 'polypeptide(L)'
;MSTDTGGVAVFPSRVLILGLGETGLASALWCLRQNAALHIVDTRDNPPGLATLQEQGQGDITHFLGAQRSVMPRSTAWSRSS
;
A
#
# COMPACT_ATOMS: atom_id res chain seq x y z
N MET A 1 28.66 -29.34 -6.67
CA MET A 1 27.94 -28.27 -7.40
C MET A 1 26.63 -28.08 -6.67
N SER A 2 26.65 -27.30 -5.59
CA SER A 2 25.51 -27.14 -4.69
C SER A 2 24.59 -26.05 -5.26
N THR A 3 23.42 -26.45 -5.75
CA THR A 3 22.37 -25.51 -6.13
C THR A 3 21.70 -25.03 -4.85
N ASP A 4 21.99 -23.78 -4.47
CA ASP A 4 21.22 -23.04 -3.49
C ASP A 4 19.80 -22.81 -4.04
N THR A 5 18.89 -23.75 -3.74
CA THR A 5 17.44 -23.58 -3.98
C THR A 5 16.78 -23.08 -2.68
N GLY A 6 17.52 -22.37 -1.82
CA GLY A 6 17.15 -22.13 -0.42
C GLY A 6 16.12 -21.03 -0.16
N GLY A 7 15.60 -20.36 -1.17
CA GLY A 7 14.61 -19.30 -0.96
C GLY A 7 13.85 -18.96 -2.22
N VAL A 8 12.72 -19.64 -2.47
CA VAL A 8 11.71 -19.07 -3.36
C VAL A 8 11.27 -17.76 -2.72
N ALA A 9 11.58 -16.64 -3.36
CA ALA A 9 11.17 -15.34 -2.87
C ALA A 9 9.63 -15.28 -2.86
N VAL A 10 9.05 -15.28 -1.66
CA VAL A 10 7.61 -15.12 -1.47
C VAL A 10 7.29 -13.63 -1.59
N PHE A 11 6.31 -13.28 -2.41
CA PHE A 11 5.85 -11.91 -2.52
C PHE A 11 5.27 -11.43 -1.18
N PRO A 12 5.56 -10.20 -0.72
CA PRO A 12 5.03 -9.70 0.54
C PRO A 12 3.50 -9.74 0.55
N SER A 13 2.94 -10.11 1.70
CA SER A 13 1.50 -10.12 1.93
C SER A 13 0.87 -8.73 1.96
N ARG A 14 1.68 -7.66 2.12
CA ARG A 14 1.22 -6.27 2.17
C ARG A 14 2.21 -5.32 1.51
N VAL A 15 1.69 -4.39 0.71
CA VAL A 15 2.48 -3.44 -0.06
C VAL A 15 1.95 -2.01 0.13
N LEU A 16 2.87 -1.07 0.30
CA LEU A 16 2.58 0.37 0.32
C LEU A 16 2.97 0.98 -1.02
N ILE A 17 2.06 1.71 -1.64
CA ILE A 17 2.28 2.47 -2.87
C ILE A 17 2.11 3.95 -2.54
N LEU A 18 3.16 4.73 -2.83
CA LEU A 18 3.16 6.18 -2.66
C LEU A 18 3.00 6.85 -4.03
N GLY A 19 1.88 7.54 -4.21
CA GLY A 19 1.47 8.16 -5.45
C GLY A 19 0.69 7.20 -6.35
N LEU A 20 -0.52 7.60 -6.75
CA LEU A 20 -1.40 6.91 -7.67
C LEU A 20 -1.42 7.62 -9.04
N GLY A 21 -0.21 7.81 -9.60
CA GLY A 21 -0.01 8.12 -11.01
C GLY A 21 -0.11 6.86 -11.89
N GLU A 22 0.45 6.90 -13.10
CA GLU A 22 0.46 5.77 -14.03
C GLU A 22 1.29 4.60 -13.47
N THR A 23 2.50 4.89 -12.98
CA THR A 23 3.38 3.86 -12.40
C THR A 23 2.76 3.26 -11.13
N GLY A 24 2.22 4.10 -10.25
CA GLY A 24 1.56 3.65 -9.02
C GLY A 24 0.36 2.75 -9.30
N LEU A 25 -0.46 3.11 -10.29
CA LEU A 25 -1.59 2.28 -10.74
C LEU A 25 -1.12 0.93 -11.29
N ALA A 26 -0.11 0.91 -12.17
CA ALA A 26 0.40 -0.33 -12.74
C ALA A 26 0.97 -1.25 -11.66
N SER A 27 1.71 -0.70 -10.70
CA SER A 27 2.21 -1.44 -9.53
C SER A 27 1.08 -1.96 -8.66
N ALA A 28 0.04 -1.16 -8.41
CA ALA A 28 -1.13 -1.57 -7.63
C ALA A 28 -1.82 -2.77 -8.26
N LEU A 29 -2.18 -2.67 -9.53
CA LEU A 29 -2.87 -3.75 -10.24
C LEU A 29 -2.03 -5.02 -10.28
N TRP A 30 -0.70 -4.92 -10.41
CA TRP A 30 0.18 -6.09 -10.36
C TRP A 30 0.21 -6.72 -8.96
N CYS A 31 0.32 -5.92 -7.89
CA CYS A 31 0.32 -6.41 -6.52
C CYS A 31 -1.01 -7.09 -6.13
N LEU A 32 -2.15 -6.56 -6.58
CA LEU A 32 -3.45 -7.19 -6.35
C LEU A 32 -3.55 -8.57 -6.99
N ARG A 33 -2.98 -8.75 -8.19
CA ARG A 33 -2.89 -10.07 -8.84
C ARG A 33 -2.03 -11.06 -8.05
N GLN A 34 -1.12 -10.59 -7.20
CA GLN A 34 -0.34 -11.44 -6.28
C GLN A 34 -1.09 -11.72 -4.96
N ASN A 35 -2.35 -11.29 -4.81
CA ASN A 35 -3.14 -11.37 -3.59
C ASN A 35 -2.52 -10.62 -2.39
N ALA A 36 -1.76 -9.55 -2.65
CA ALA A 36 -1.22 -8.71 -1.59
C ALA A 36 -2.22 -7.62 -1.18
N ALA A 37 -2.30 -7.35 0.12
CA ALA A 37 -3.06 -6.22 0.66
C ALA A 37 -2.37 -4.90 0.28
N LEU A 38 -3.14 -3.96 -0.29
CA LEU A 38 -2.62 -2.70 -0.78
C LEU A 38 -2.96 -1.53 0.11
N HIS A 39 -1.94 -0.75 0.44
CA HIS A 39 -2.07 0.56 1.04
C HIS A 39 -1.58 1.60 0.03
N ILE A 40 -2.45 2.53 -0.34
CA ILE A 40 -2.13 3.56 -1.32
C ILE A 40 -2.20 4.91 -0.64
N VAL A 41 -1.14 5.68 -0.75
CA VAL A 41 -1.06 7.03 -0.19
C VAL A 41 -0.78 7.98 -1.34
N ASP A 42 -1.66 8.94 -1.56
CA ASP A 42 -1.44 10.04 -2.50
C ASP A 42 -1.80 11.36 -1.84
N THR A 43 -0.99 12.40 -2.05
CA THR A 43 -1.22 13.73 -1.47
C THR A 43 -2.29 14.52 -2.20
N ARG A 44 -2.68 14.08 -3.40
CA ARG A 44 -3.75 14.69 -4.21
C ARG A 44 -5.10 14.14 -3.77
N ASP A 45 -6.12 15.00 -3.75
CA ASP A 45 -7.49 14.58 -3.44
C ASP A 45 -8.06 13.67 -4.53
N ASN A 46 -7.70 13.92 -5.79
CA ASN A 46 -8.12 13.13 -6.94
C ASN A 46 -6.91 12.74 -7.81
N PRO A 47 -6.19 11.66 -7.48
CA PRO A 47 -5.09 11.21 -8.31
C PRO A 47 -5.59 10.55 -9.61
N PRO A 48 -4.83 10.67 -10.70
CA PRO A 48 -5.29 10.25 -12.04
C PRO A 48 -5.57 8.75 -12.13
N GLY A 49 -4.90 7.90 -11.34
CA GLY A 49 -5.13 6.47 -11.33
C GLY A 49 -6.32 5.99 -10.48
N LEU A 50 -7.03 6.88 -9.77
CA LEU A 50 -8.09 6.48 -8.84
C LEU A 50 -9.26 5.78 -9.52
N ALA A 51 -9.79 6.38 -10.59
CA ALA A 51 -10.95 5.84 -11.30
C ALA A 51 -10.65 4.44 -11.85
N THR A 52 -9.52 4.27 -12.54
CA THR A 52 -9.10 2.97 -13.07
C THR A 52 -8.83 1.94 -11.97
N LEU A 53 -8.25 2.37 -10.84
CA LEU A 53 -8.08 1.48 -9.69
C LEU A 53 -9.42 1.02 -9.12
N GLN A 54 -10.43 1.88 -9.05
CA GLN A 54 -11.77 1.51 -8.56
C GLN A 54 -12.48 0.55 -9.53
N GLU A 55 -12.26 0.70 -10.83
CA GLU A 55 -12.85 -0.17 -11.86
C GLU A 55 -12.18 -1.55 -11.93
N GLN A 56 -10.84 -1.59 -11.83
CA GLN A 56 -10.06 -2.80 -12.09
C GLN A 56 -9.48 -3.46 -10.84
N GLY A 57 -9.33 -2.70 -9.76
CA GLY A 57 -8.74 -3.15 -8.50
C GLY A 57 -9.73 -4.01 -7.72
N GLN A 58 -9.45 -5.30 -7.63
CA GLN A 58 -10.20 -6.25 -6.80
C GLN A 58 -9.27 -6.80 -5.72
N GLY A 59 -9.69 -6.74 -4.45
CA GLY A 59 -8.92 -7.23 -3.32
C GLY A 59 -8.97 -6.28 -2.11
N ASP A 60 -8.07 -6.52 -1.16
CA ASP A 60 -7.90 -5.64 0.02
C ASP A 60 -7.13 -4.38 -0.38
N ILE A 61 -7.86 -3.27 -0.53
CA ILE A 61 -7.32 -1.97 -0.94
C ILE A 61 -7.75 -0.92 0.08
N THR A 62 -6.76 -0.39 0.80
CA THR A 62 -6.91 0.82 1.61
C THR A 62 -6.22 1.97 0.88
N HIS A 63 -6.95 3.05 0.61
CA HIS A 63 -6.37 4.25 0.02
C HIS A 63 -6.55 5.45 0.94
N PHE A 64 -5.55 6.31 0.94
CA PHE A 64 -5.59 7.55 1.65
C PHE A 64 -5.16 8.68 0.71
N LEU A 65 -6.08 9.58 0.45
CA LEU A 65 -5.96 10.64 -0.55
C LEU A 65 -5.97 12.01 0.11
N GLY A 66 -5.36 12.97 -0.57
CA GLY A 66 -5.30 14.35 -0.09
C GLY A 66 -4.34 14.55 1.07
N ALA A 67 -4.43 15.76 1.66
CA ALA A 67 -3.73 16.11 2.88
C ALA A 67 -4.40 15.45 4.11
N GLN A 68 -4.34 14.12 4.16
CA GLN A 68 -4.71 13.35 5.34
C GLN A 68 -3.74 13.74 6.48
N ARG A 69 -4.15 14.65 7.36
CA ARG A 69 -3.46 14.78 8.63
C ARG A 69 -3.91 13.61 9.48
N SER A 70 -3.01 12.66 9.75
CA SER A 70 -3.22 11.72 10.85
C SER A 70 -3.40 12.58 12.11
N VAL A 71 -4.64 12.83 12.50
CA VAL A 71 -4.94 13.28 13.86
C VAL A 71 -4.68 12.06 14.71
N MET A 72 -3.41 11.87 15.09
CA MET A 72 -3.09 11.01 16.20
C MET A 72 -3.92 11.53 17.38
N PRO A 73 -4.87 10.75 17.93
CA PRO A 73 -5.48 11.14 19.20
C PRO A 73 -4.30 11.33 20.15
N ARG A 74 -4.22 12.49 20.81
CA ARG A 74 -3.23 12.72 21.87
C ARG A 74 -3.52 11.73 22.99
N SER A 75 -3.04 10.48 22.87
CA SER A 75 -2.94 9.61 24.03
C SER A 75 -1.79 10.17 24.86
N THR A 76 -2.19 10.90 25.89
CA THR A 76 -1.48 10.95 27.14
C THR A 76 -1.00 9.53 27.49
N ALA A 77 0.23 9.45 28.00
CA ALA A 77 0.89 8.24 28.50
C ALA A 77 1.56 7.32 27.48
N TRP A 78 2.64 7.82 26.87
CA TRP A 78 3.87 7.03 26.85
C TRP A 78 4.38 6.97 28.31
N SER A 79 3.80 6.08 29.12
CA SER A 79 4.35 5.79 30.45
C SER A 79 5.60 4.94 30.25
N ARG A 80 6.77 5.59 30.30
CA ARG A 80 8.03 4.89 30.61
C ARG A 80 7.89 4.37 32.03
N SER A 81 7.57 3.09 32.18
CA SER A 81 7.81 2.39 33.44
C SER A 81 9.32 2.24 33.59
N SER A 82 9.86 2.90 34.61
CA SER A 82 11.16 2.53 35.20
C SER A 82 10.94 1.42 36.23
#